data_AF-A0A357FZ86-F1
#
_entry.id   AF-A0A357FZ86-F1
#
_cell.length_a   1.000
_cell.length_b   1.000
_cell.length_c   1.000
_cell.angle_alpha   90.00
_cell.angle_beta   90.00
_cell.angle_gamma   90.00
#
_symmetry.space_group_name_H-M   'P 1'
#
loop_
_entity.id
_entity.type
_entity.pdbx_description
1 polymer ?
#
loop_
_entity_poly.entity_id
_entity_poly.type
_entity_poly.pdbx_seq_one_letter_code
_entity_poly.pdbx_strand_id
1 'polypeptide(L)'
;MPKPTLPELSPLAQTVLEEESASSYSPPPAQTTTVNTAPTAGNDSFMAMSGAALNMSLGDLLSNDSDLDGDSLSIVSYEMLGEATGALAQIGDNLYYHANQGYEGVQTVQYTLSDGHGGTVTGLIEITVESSMHHHGDIIKAPEHTALMSLVNPSEATHIAVQDGNWSNVAIWQNVTTGEMEIPGAESRVFIPVGVRVSYDVDSTVPLFTVRVDGTLSFATDINTTMVVDTLVTTPTSQLHIGT
;
A
#
# COMPACT_ATOMS: atom_id res chain seq x y z
N MET A 1 -67.11 78.16 -33.04
CA MET A 1 -66.32 77.60 -31.93
C MET A 1 -65.91 78.74 -31.00
N PRO A 2 -66.37 78.68 -29.75
CA PRO A 2 -65.46 78.73 -28.59
C PRO A 2 -65.65 77.48 -27.71
N LYS A 3 -64.54 77.04 -27.12
CA LYS A 3 -64.39 75.82 -26.32
C LYS A 3 -65.18 75.92 -25.00
N PRO A 4 -65.93 74.89 -24.57
CA PRO A 4 -66.60 74.89 -23.28
C PRO A 4 -65.58 74.81 -22.13
N THR A 5 -65.70 75.73 -21.19
CA THR A 5 -64.97 75.78 -19.93
C THR A 5 -65.57 74.73 -18.99
N LEU A 6 -64.80 73.70 -18.63
CA LEU A 6 -65.20 72.78 -17.55
C LEU A 6 -65.01 73.45 -16.18
N PRO A 7 -65.88 73.15 -15.21
CA PRO A 7 -65.78 73.68 -13.85
C PRO A 7 -64.60 73.07 -13.08
N GLU A 8 -64.11 73.88 -12.14
CA GLU A 8 -63.06 73.60 -11.17
C GLU A 8 -63.44 72.38 -10.30
N LEU A 9 -62.59 71.35 -10.29
CA LEU A 9 -62.70 70.23 -9.35
C LEU A 9 -61.93 70.59 -8.08
N SER A 10 -62.64 70.62 -6.95
CA SER A 10 -62.09 70.78 -5.61
C SER A 10 -60.92 69.80 -5.35
N PRO A 11 -59.86 70.20 -4.63
CA PRO A 11 -58.79 69.29 -4.28
C PRO A 11 -59.30 68.17 -3.36
N LEU A 12 -59.06 66.93 -3.77
CA LEU A 12 -59.30 65.72 -2.99
C LEU A 12 -58.46 65.76 -1.71
N ALA A 13 -59.07 65.30 -0.61
CA ALA A 13 -58.47 65.22 0.71
C ALA A 13 -57.10 64.52 0.68
N GLN A 14 -56.09 65.15 1.28
CA GLN A 14 -54.82 64.51 1.64
C GLN A 14 -55.09 63.55 2.80
N THR A 15 -55.25 62.26 2.49
CA THR A 15 -55.01 61.21 3.48
C THR A 15 -53.50 61.12 3.67
N VAL A 16 -53.02 61.55 4.82
CA VAL A 16 -51.66 61.29 5.28
C VAL A 16 -51.57 59.79 5.49
N LEU A 17 -50.97 59.07 4.55
CA LEU A 17 -50.45 57.74 4.81
C LEU A 17 -49.16 57.96 5.59
N GLU A 18 -49.17 57.56 6.85
CA GLU A 18 -47.95 57.40 7.63
C GLU A 18 -46.99 56.53 6.80
N GLU A 19 -45.84 57.09 6.45
CA GLU A 19 -44.71 56.35 5.90
C GLU A 19 -44.27 55.36 6.99
N GLU A 20 -44.92 54.20 7.05
CA GLU A 20 -44.37 53.06 7.74
C GLU A 20 -43.05 52.76 7.03
N SER A 21 -41.94 53.12 7.68
CA SER A 21 -40.59 52.84 7.21
C SER A 21 -40.54 51.37 6.79
N ALA A 22 -40.54 51.13 5.49
CA ALA A 22 -40.37 49.80 4.92
C ALA A 22 -39.01 49.31 5.38
N SER A 23 -38.98 48.58 6.49
CA SER A 23 -37.82 47.78 6.87
C SER A 23 -37.50 46.96 5.64
N SER A 24 -36.28 47.10 5.11
CA SER A 24 -35.86 46.39 3.92
C SER A 24 -35.85 44.89 4.25
N TYR A 25 -37.00 44.23 4.07
CA TYR A 25 -37.05 42.80 4.02
C TYR A 25 -36.37 42.41 2.71
N SER A 26 -35.06 42.19 2.78
CA SER A 26 -34.39 41.42 1.75
C SER A 26 -34.82 39.98 2.00
N PRO A 27 -35.67 39.38 1.15
CA PRO A 27 -35.94 37.95 1.29
C PRO A 27 -34.59 37.22 1.28
N PRO A 28 -34.41 36.20 2.13
CA PRO A 28 -33.22 35.36 2.02
C PRO A 28 -33.12 34.89 0.55
N PRO A 29 -31.91 34.80 -0.03
CA PRO A 29 -31.75 34.29 -1.38
C PRO A 29 -32.51 32.97 -1.48
N ALA A 30 -33.36 32.83 -2.49
CA ALA A 30 -34.10 31.59 -2.70
C ALA A 30 -33.08 30.45 -2.76
N GLN A 31 -33.08 29.56 -1.76
CA GLN A 31 -32.34 28.31 -1.84
C GLN A 31 -32.99 27.51 -2.96
N THR A 32 -32.34 27.47 -4.12
CA THR A 32 -32.63 26.47 -5.13
C THR A 32 -32.27 25.12 -4.51
N THR A 33 -33.25 24.41 -3.98
CA THR A 33 -33.08 23.00 -3.59
C THR A 33 -32.90 22.21 -4.87
N THR A 34 -31.65 22.02 -5.30
CA THR A 34 -31.35 21.04 -6.35
C THR A 34 -31.76 19.68 -5.80
N VAL A 35 -32.39 18.87 -6.66
CA VAL A 35 -32.70 17.49 -6.30
C VAL A 35 -31.37 16.75 -6.24
N ASN A 36 -31.10 16.06 -5.14
CA ASN A 36 -29.87 15.29 -4.95
C ASN A 36 -29.64 14.30 -6.10
N THR A 37 -28.44 14.30 -6.67
CA THR A 37 -27.99 13.35 -7.69
C THR A 37 -27.27 12.20 -7.00
N ALA A 38 -27.53 10.96 -7.42
CA ALA A 38 -26.76 9.83 -6.89
C ALA A 38 -25.29 9.91 -7.34
N PRO A 39 -24.35 9.41 -6.54
CA PRO A 39 -22.94 9.41 -6.89
C PRO A 39 -22.64 8.48 -8.07
N THR A 40 -21.49 8.70 -8.71
CA THR A 40 -20.95 7.85 -9.78
C THR A 40 -19.70 7.14 -9.27
N ALA A 41 -19.73 5.81 -9.30
CA ALA A 41 -18.59 4.98 -8.90
C ALA A 41 -17.63 4.68 -10.06
N GLY A 42 -16.33 4.75 -9.79
CA GLY A 42 -15.26 4.22 -10.63
C GLY A 42 -14.84 2.82 -10.18
N ASN A 43 -14.50 1.94 -11.12
CA ASN A 43 -13.96 0.63 -10.77
C ASN A 43 -12.48 0.75 -10.43
N ASP A 44 -12.05 -0.02 -9.42
CA ASP A 44 -10.67 -0.08 -8.97
C ASP A 44 -10.01 -1.40 -9.37
N SER A 45 -8.68 -1.38 -9.44
CA SER A 45 -7.88 -2.58 -9.72
C SER A 45 -6.62 -2.61 -8.89
N PHE A 46 -6.32 -3.74 -8.25
CA PHE A 46 -5.14 -3.94 -7.43
C PHE A 46 -4.47 -5.28 -7.72
N MET A 47 -3.19 -5.38 -7.38
CA MET A 47 -2.45 -6.64 -7.41
C MET A 47 -2.17 -7.12 -5.99
N ALA A 48 -2.35 -8.40 -5.76
CA ALA A 48 -2.01 -9.07 -4.51
C ALA A 48 -1.11 -10.28 -4.80
N MET A 49 -0.35 -10.68 -3.78
CA MET A 49 0.45 -11.89 -3.83
C MET A 49 -0.26 -12.99 -3.06
N SER A 50 -0.21 -14.21 -3.60
CA SER A 50 -0.79 -15.39 -2.94
C SER A 50 -0.28 -15.54 -1.50
N GLY A 51 -1.21 -15.70 -0.54
CA GLY A 51 -0.91 -15.84 0.89
C GLY A 51 -0.46 -14.56 1.61
N ALA A 52 -0.50 -13.39 0.96
CA ALA A 52 -0.11 -12.11 1.56
C ALA A 52 -1.31 -11.18 1.77
N ALA A 53 -1.13 -10.19 2.66
CA ALA A 53 -2.07 -9.10 2.85
C ALA A 53 -1.79 -7.97 1.85
N LEU A 54 -2.81 -7.60 1.07
CA LEU A 54 -2.90 -6.35 0.33
C LEU A 54 -3.55 -5.29 1.22
N ASN A 55 -2.97 -4.09 1.26
CA ASN A 55 -3.55 -2.92 1.90
C ASN A 55 -4.07 -1.94 0.83
N MET A 56 -5.32 -1.50 0.95
CA MET A 56 -5.94 -0.48 0.09
C MET A 56 -6.46 0.64 1.00
N SER A 57 -6.00 1.88 0.79
CA SER A 57 -6.52 3.00 1.57
C SER A 57 -7.91 3.40 1.06
N LEU A 58 -8.79 3.88 1.94
CA LEU A 58 -10.10 4.39 1.52
C LEU A 58 -9.98 5.58 0.56
N GLY A 59 -8.92 6.38 0.71
CA GLY A 59 -8.66 7.50 -0.21
C GLY A 59 -8.36 7.03 -1.63
N ASP A 60 -7.63 5.92 -1.79
CA ASP A 60 -7.35 5.35 -3.11
C ASP A 60 -8.63 4.79 -3.75
N LEU A 61 -9.45 4.07 -2.96
CA LEU A 61 -10.74 3.52 -3.42
C LEU A 61 -11.75 4.59 -3.82
N LEU A 62 -11.70 5.78 -3.22
CA LEU A 62 -12.59 6.90 -3.52
C LEU A 62 -12.04 7.84 -4.62
N SER A 63 -10.81 7.62 -5.09
CA SER A 63 -10.06 8.61 -5.89
C SER A 63 -10.65 8.85 -7.29
N ASN A 64 -11.39 7.88 -7.82
CA ASN A 64 -12.03 7.89 -9.14
C ASN A 64 -13.56 8.05 -9.04
N ASP A 65 -14.10 8.22 -7.83
CA ASP A 65 -15.52 8.42 -7.57
C ASP A 65 -15.88 9.90 -7.64
N SER A 66 -17.14 10.19 -8.00
CA SER A 66 -17.60 11.58 -8.11
C SER A 66 -19.06 11.76 -7.77
N ASP A 67 -19.37 12.97 -7.33
CA ASP A 67 -20.73 13.44 -7.10
C ASP A 67 -20.94 14.77 -7.82
N LEU A 68 -22.10 14.93 -8.47
CA LEU A 68 -22.38 16.12 -9.29
C LEU A 68 -22.77 17.33 -8.45
N ASP A 69 -23.35 17.10 -7.27
CA ASP A 69 -23.74 18.13 -6.30
C ASP A 69 -22.53 18.56 -5.44
N GLY A 70 -21.43 17.79 -5.48
CA GLY A 70 -20.17 18.08 -4.78
C GLY A 70 -20.15 17.53 -3.36
N ASP A 71 -21.01 16.56 -3.07
CA ASP A 71 -21.11 15.94 -1.76
C ASP A 71 -19.91 15.05 -1.43
N SER A 72 -19.63 14.91 -0.13
CA SER A 72 -18.56 14.03 0.34
C SER A 72 -18.99 12.58 0.24
N LEU A 73 -18.12 11.75 -0.34
CA LEU A 73 -18.40 10.34 -0.61
C LEU A 73 -17.80 9.44 0.46
N SER A 74 -18.52 8.36 0.77
CA SER A 74 -18.08 7.35 1.73
C SER A 74 -18.51 5.95 1.32
N ILE A 75 -17.68 4.96 1.60
CA ILE A 75 -18.02 3.55 1.37
C ILE A 75 -18.72 3.00 2.62
N VAL A 76 -19.90 2.42 2.44
CA VAL A 76 -20.75 1.95 3.54
C VAL A 76 -20.80 0.43 3.69
N SER A 77 -20.41 -0.33 2.66
CA SER A 77 -20.34 -1.78 2.72
C SER A 77 -19.42 -2.37 1.65
N TYR A 78 -18.91 -3.58 1.94
CA TYR A 78 -18.12 -4.41 1.03
C TYR A 78 -18.70 -5.82 0.97
N GLU A 79 -18.69 -6.42 -0.22
CA GLU A 79 -19.11 -7.80 -0.45
C GLU A 79 -18.12 -8.48 -1.40
N MET A 80 -17.49 -9.57 -0.95
CA MET A 80 -16.71 -10.42 -1.87
C MET A 80 -17.67 -11.21 -2.75
N LEU A 81 -17.56 -11.05 -4.06
CA LEU A 81 -18.38 -11.77 -5.03
C LEU A 81 -17.78 -13.15 -5.30
N GLY A 82 -18.64 -14.18 -5.38
CA GLY A 82 -18.22 -15.55 -5.67
C GLY A 82 -17.71 -16.31 -4.45
N GLU A 83 -16.87 -17.33 -4.69
CA GLU A 83 -16.21 -18.07 -3.62
C GLU A 83 -15.16 -17.17 -2.94
N ALA A 84 -15.07 -17.24 -1.60
CA ALA A 84 -14.09 -16.44 -0.87
C ALA A 84 -12.68 -16.99 -1.12
N THR A 85 -11.88 -16.23 -1.89
CA THR A 85 -10.49 -16.58 -2.22
C THR A 85 -9.48 -15.97 -1.25
N GLY A 86 -9.99 -15.35 -0.18
CA GLY A 86 -9.23 -14.74 0.91
C GLY A 86 -10.15 -14.23 2.01
N ALA A 87 -9.62 -13.35 2.87
CA ALA A 87 -10.37 -12.66 3.91
C ALA A 87 -10.29 -11.15 3.71
N LEU A 88 -11.42 -10.46 3.88
CA LEU A 88 -11.52 -9.01 3.78
C LEU A 88 -11.79 -8.41 5.16
N ALA A 89 -11.05 -7.37 5.54
CA ALA A 89 -11.24 -6.67 6.80
C ALA A 89 -10.93 -5.18 6.67
N GLN A 90 -11.82 -4.32 7.14
CA GLN A 90 -11.54 -2.90 7.28
C GLN A 90 -10.96 -2.59 8.66
N ILE A 91 -9.85 -1.86 8.71
CA ILE A 91 -9.21 -1.41 9.96
C ILE A 91 -8.86 0.07 9.81
N GLY A 92 -9.63 0.94 10.47
CA GLY A 92 -9.53 2.39 10.27
C GLY A 92 -9.82 2.79 8.83
N ASP A 93 -8.96 3.62 8.26
CA ASP A 93 -9.08 4.12 6.87
C ASP A 93 -8.44 3.20 5.82
N ASN A 94 -8.31 1.90 6.14
CA ASN A 94 -7.71 0.91 5.26
C ASN A 94 -8.59 -0.34 5.14
N LEU A 95 -8.73 -0.84 3.92
CA LEU A 95 -9.32 -2.13 3.59
C LEU A 95 -8.20 -3.13 3.30
N TYR A 96 -8.17 -4.22 4.06
CA TYR A 96 -7.21 -5.29 3.91
C TYR A 96 -7.84 -6.48 3.22
N TYR A 97 -7.17 -6.99 2.20
CA TYR A 97 -7.49 -8.28 1.58
C TYR A 97 -6.32 -9.23 1.80
N HIS A 98 -6.56 -10.32 2.53
CA HIS A 98 -5.57 -11.38 2.74
C HIS A 98 -5.91 -12.57 1.85
N ALA A 99 -5.15 -12.76 0.76
CA ALA A 99 -5.37 -13.87 -0.16
C ALA A 99 -5.14 -15.22 0.55
N ASN A 100 -5.93 -16.23 0.20
CA ASN A 100 -5.67 -17.60 0.64
C ASN A 100 -4.32 -18.06 0.08
N GLN A 101 -3.59 -18.85 0.86
CA GLN A 101 -2.33 -19.41 0.41
C GLN A 101 -2.54 -20.34 -0.79
N GLY A 102 -1.78 -20.13 -1.86
CA GLY A 102 -1.86 -20.91 -3.10
C GLY A 102 -3.00 -20.50 -4.04
N TYR A 103 -3.82 -19.49 -3.68
CA TYR A 103 -4.78 -18.93 -4.62
C TYR A 103 -4.06 -18.07 -5.67
N GLU A 104 -4.46 -18.25 -6.92
CA GLU A 104 -4.06 -17.46 -8.08
C GLU A 104 -5.32 -17.20 -8.92
N GLY A 105 -5.49 -15.97 -9.39
CA GLY A 105 -6.68 -15.55 -10.12
C GLY A 105 -7.23 -14.22 -9.64
N VAL A 106 -8.46 -13.92 -10.03
CA VAL A 106 -9.10 -12.63 -9.75
C VAL A 106 -10.18 -12.77 -8.70
N GLN A 107 -10.09 -11.97 -7.63
CA GLN A 107 -11.18 -11.74 -6.68
C GLN A 107 -11.86 -10.40 -6.98
N THR A 108 -13.18 -10.42 -7.15
CA THR A 108 -13.97 -9.19 -7.26
C THR A 108 -14.63 -8.86 -5.93
N VAL A 109 -14.51 -7.61 -5.49
CA VAL A 109 -15.22 -7.07 -4.33
C VAL A 109 -16.17 -5.98 -4.81
N GLN A 110 -17.45 -6.11 -4.50
CA GLN A 110 -18.42 -5.03 -4.68
C GLN A 110 -18.37 -4.11 -3.46
N TYR A 111 -18.42 -2.81 -3.68
CA TYR A 111 -18.60 -1.84 -2.60
C TYR A 111 -19.82 -0.96 -2.87
N THR A 112 -20.41 -0.42 -1.80
CA THR A 112 -21.52 0.56 -1.89
C THR A 112 -21.04 1.91 -1.44
N LEU A 113 -21.18 2.90 -2.32
CA LEU A 113 -20.84 4.29 -2.10
C LEU A 113 -22.10 5.07 -1.71
N SER A 114 -21.98 6.02 -0.80
CA SER A 114 -23.05 6.95 -0.41
C SER A 114 -22.56 8.39 -0.35
N ASP A 115 -23.45 9.30 -0.75
CA ASP A 115 -23.30 10.77 -0.66
C ASP A 115 -23.76 11.34 0.70
N GLY A 116 -24.36 10.52 1.58
CA GLY A 116 -24.94 10.98 2.84
C GLY A 116 -26.27 11.76 2.72
N HIS A 117 -26.76 11.99 1.50
CA HIS A 117 -28.01 12.69 1.18
C HIS A 117 -29.05 11.78 0.53
N GLY A 118 -28.81 10.47 0.53
CA GLY A 118 -29.75 9.44 0.14
C GLY A 118 -29.50 8.85 -1.25
N GLY A 119 -28.46 9.31 -1.95
CA GLY A 119 -27.93 8.66 -3.13
C GLY A 119 -26.93 7.57 -2.74
N THR A 120 -27.04 6.44 -3.44
CA THR A 120 -26.11 5.32 -3.31
C THR A 120 -25.85 4.69 -4.67
N VAL A 121 -24.64 4.21 -4.88
CA VAL A 121 -24.26 3.44 -6.09
C VAL A 121 -23.31 2.32 -5.70
N THR A 122 -23.21 1.28 -6.52
CA THR A 122 -22.23 0.20 -6.33
C THR A 122 -21.06 0.35 -7.30
N GLY A 123 -19.84 0.16 -6.80
CA GLY A 123 -18.62 0.03 -7.60
C GLY A 123 -17.97 -1.35 -7.43
N LEU A 124 -16.92 -1.61 -8.20
CA LEU A 124 -16.17 -2.87 -8.17
C LEU A 124 -14.70 -2.63 -7.93
N ILE A 125 -14.10 -3.47 -7.09
CA ILE A 125 -12.66 -3.60 -6.90
C ILE A 125 -12.26 -4.95 -7.48
N GLU A 126 -11.35 -4.95 -8.45
CA GLU A 126 -10.77 -6.15 -9.03
C GLU A 126 -9.38 -6.39 -8.44
N ILE A 127 -9.20 -7.52 -7.75
CA ILE A 127 -7.92 -7.90 -7.13
C ILE A 127 -7.34 -9.08 -7.91
N THR A 128 -6.30 -8.81 -8.68
CA THR A 128 -5.53 -9.85 -9.38
C THR A 128 -4.50 -10.44 -8.41
N VAL A 129 -4.68 -11.69 -8.03
CA VAL A 129 -3.78 -12.46 -7.18
C VAL A 129 -2.83 -13.24 -8.06
N GLU A 130 -1.56 -12.87 -8.00
CA GLU A 130 -0.49 -13.59 -8.68
C GLU A 130 0.22 -14.55 -7.73
N SER A 131 0.80 -15.59 -8.33
CA SER A 131 1.70 -16.48 -7.63
C SER A 131 2.88 -15.70 -7.06
N SER A 132 3.37 -16.09 -5.89
CA SER A 132 4.57 -15.50 -5.31
C SER A 132 5.90 -15.99 -5.93
N MET A 133 5.90 -16.52 -7.16
CA MET A 133 7.02 -17.29 -7.73
C MET A 133 8.20 -16.48 -8.31
N HIS A 134 9.44 -16.76 -7.85
CA HIS A 134 10.45 -17.55 -8.60
C HIS A 134 11.69 -17.82 -7.71
N HIS A 135 12.27 -19.03 -7.65
CA HIS A 135 12.80 -19.79 -8.79
C HIS A 135 12.42 -21.29 -8.85
N HIS A 136 12.22 -21.75 -10.09
CA HIS A 136 12.18 -23.11 -10.62
C HIS A 136 10.99 -24.03 -10.29
N GLY A 137 9.83 -23.70 -10.86
CA GLY A 137 9.08 -24.63 -11.72
C GLY A 137 8.66 -26.01 -11.20
N ASP A 138 8.37 -26.18 -9.90
CA ASP A 138 7.77 -27.43 -9.41
C ASP A 138 6.86 -27.18 -8.20
N ILE A 139 5.55 -27.17 -8.43
CA ILE A 139 4.48 -26.92 -7.44
C ILE A 139 4.40 -27.97 -6.32
N ILE A 140 5.12 -29.10 -6.44
CA ILE A 140 5.23 -30.12 -5.38
C ILE A 140 6.34 -29.75 -4.36
N LYS A 141 7.22 -28.78 -4.67
CA LYS A 141 8.37 -28.39 -3.82
C LYS A 141 8.19 -27.08 -3.04
N ALA A 142 7.03 -26.44 -3.09
CA ALA A 142 6.77 -25.20 -2.32
C ALA A 142 6.96 -25.35 -0.79
N PRO A 143 6.61 -26.49 -0.16
CA PRO A 143 6.99 -26.75 1.24
C PRO A 143 8.50 -26.86 1.42
N GLU A 144 9.21 -27.41 0.44
CA GLU A 144 10.68 -27.59 0.46
C GLU A 144 11.42 -26.27 0.23
N HIS A 145 10.91 -25.37 -0.60
CA HIS A 145 11.46 -24.02 -0.81
C HIS A 145 11.24 -23.11 0.41
N THR A 146 10.10 -23.26 1.09
CA THR A 146 9.87 -22.64 2.41
C THR A 146 10.77 -23.27 3.48
N ALA A 147 11.01 -24.59 3.42
CA ALA A 147 11.95 -25.28 4.29
C ALA A 147 13.42 -24.90 4.03
N LEU A 148 13.80 -24.58 2.78
CA LEU A 148 15.13 -24.07 2.40
C LEU A 148 15.40 -22.65 2.91
N MET A 149 14.38 -21.79 2.99
CA MET A 149 14.50 -20.50 3.69
C MET A 149 14.48 -20.66 5.22
N SER A 150 13.80 -21.68 5.74
CA SER A 150 13.88 -22.08 7.16
C SER A 150 15.21 -22.76 7.52
N LEU A 151 15.95 -23.30 6.56
CA LEU A 151 17.27 -23.92 6.75
C LEU A 151 18.37 -22.88 7.07
N VAL A 152 18.15 -21.60 6.77
CA VAL A 152 19.08 -20.51 7.10
C VAL A 152 18.34 -19.35 7.79
N ASN A 153 17.81 -19.64 8.98
CA ASN A 153 17.12 -18.67 9.80
C ASN A 153 18.13 -17.63 10.38
N PRO A 154 17.91 -16.31 10.26
CA PRO A 154 18.85 -15.31 10.78
C PRO A 154 19.04 -15.42 12.29
N SER A 155 18.04 -15.93 13.02
CA SER A 155 18.14 -16.16 14.47
C SER A 155 19.12 -17.27 14.85
N GLU A 156 19.53 -18.11 13.89
CA GLU A 156 20.52 -19.18 14.08
C GLU A 156 21.93 -18.75 13.62
N ALA A 157 22.09 -17.51 13.16
CA ALA A 157 23.40 -16.99 12.78
C ALA A 157 24.35 -17.06 13.97
N THR A 158 25.57 -17.55 13.74
CA THR A 158 26.67 -17.49 14.71
C THR A 158 27.45 -16.20 14.56
N HIS A 159 27.52 -15.66 13.34
CA HIS A 159 28.28 -14.47 12.99
C HIS A 159 27.41 -13.52 12.18
N ILE A 160 27.35 -12.26 12.59
CA ILE A 160 26.59 -11.21 11.92
C ILE A 160 27.53 -10.09 11.49
N ALA A 161 27.42 -9.66 10.23
CA ALA A 161 28.08 -8.45 9.77
C ALA A 161 27.39 -7.22 10.38
N VAL A 162 28.09 -6.49 11.25
CA VAL A 162 27.52 -5.35 11.99
C VAL A 162 27.76 -4.00 11.31
N GLN A 163 28.65 -3.96 10.31
CA GLN A 163 28.97 -2.77 9.52
C GLN A 163 29.60 -3.16 8.19
N ASP A 164 29.71 -2.18 7.28
CA ASP A 164 30.39 -2.36 6.00
C ASP A 164 31.89 -2.66 6.16
N GLY A 165 32.45 -3.45 5.24
CA GLY A 165 33.88 -3.61 5.11
C GLY A 165 34.32 -4.94 4.49
N ASN A 166 35.61 -5.23 4.64
CA ASN A 166 36.24 -6.43 4.13
C ASN A 166 35.98 -7.63 5.04
N TRP A 167 35.74 -8.80 4.46
CA TRP A 167 35.54 -10.05 5.18
C TRP A 167 36.71 -10.36 6.11
N SER A 168 37.94 -10.06 5.68
CA SER A 168 39.17 -10.22 6.47
C SER A 168 39.25 -9.31 7.70
N ASN A 169 38.40 -8.29 7.82
CA ASN A 169 38.41 -7.36 8.94
C ASN A 169 37.55 -7.90 10.10
N VAL A 170 38.20 -8.33 11.18
CA VAL A 170 37.51 -8.82 12.40
C VAL A 170 36.49 -7.83 12.96
N ALA A 171 36.68 -6.52 12.79
CA ALA A 171 35.82 -5.49 13.34
C ALA A 171 34.43 -5.41 12.67
N ILE A 172 34.19 -6.12 11.57
CA ILE A 172 32.85 -6.15 10.95
C ILE A 172 31.99 -7.32 11.43
N TRP A 173 32.57 -8.28 12.15
CA TRP A 173 31.90 -9.54 12.48
C TRP A 173 31.68 -9.69 13.97
N GLN A 174 30.42 -9.74 14.38
CA GLN A 174 30.04 -10.08 15.75
C GLN A 174 29.71 -11.58 15.83
N ASN A 175 30.47 -12.35 16.61
CA ASN A 175 30.04 -13.68 17.03
C ASN A 175 28.96 -13.50 18.10
N VAL A 176 27.72 -13.87 17.78
CA VAL A 176 26.58 -13.65 18.69
C VAL A 176 26.47 -14.73 19.77
N THR A 177 27.22 -15.83 19.63
CA THR A 177 27.28 -16.88 20.65
C THR A 177 28.20 -16.48 21.79
N THR A 178 29.36 -15.90 21.47
CA THR A 178 30.38 -15.50 22.44
C THR A 178 30.27 -14.03 22.85
N GLY A 179 29.69 -13.19 21.98
CA GLY A 179 29.70 -11.73 22.14
C GLY A 179 31.03 -11.09 21.73
N GLU A 180 31.96 -11.83 21.14
CA GLU A 180 33.26 -11.33 20.69
C GLU A 180 33.26 -10.95 19.20
N MET A 181 34.20 -10.09 18.81
CA MET A 181 34.46 -9.79 17.40
C MET A 181 35.38 -10.85 16.82
N GLU A 182 34.91 -11.59 15.83
CA GLU A 182 35.59 -12.78 15.32
C GLU A 182 35.28 -12.99 13.83
N ILE A 183 36.30 -13.28 13.02
CA ILE A 183 36.09 -13.59 11.61
C ILE A 183 35.41 -14.96 11.51
N PRO A 184 34.34 -15.12 10.70
CA PRO A 184 33.67 -16.40 10.53
C PRO A 184 34.64 -17.53 10.16
N GLY A 185 34.68 -18.57 11.01
CA GLY A 185 35.49 -19.77 10.85
C GLY A 185 34.68 -21.01 10.45
N ALA A 186 35.27 -22.19 10.62
CA ALA A 186 34.63 -23.46 10.23
C ALA A 186 33.23 -23.62 10.85
N GLU A 187 32.29 -24.16 10.09
CA GLU A 187 30.89 -24.41 10.51
C GLU A 187 30.08 -23.14 10.87
N SER A 188 30.62 -21.94 10.61
CA SER A 188 29.93 -20.70 10.92
C SER A 188 28.65 -20.57 10.07
N ARG A 189 27.59 -20.14 10.74
CA ARG A 189 26.36 -19.62 10.12
C ARG A 189 26.49 -18.11 10.03
N VAL A 190 26.69 -17.58 8.83
CA VAL A 190 27.00 -16.18 8.56
C VAL A 190 25.75 -15.46 8.07
N PHE A 191 25.49 -14.28 8.62
CA PHE A 191 24.41 -13.40 8.19
C PHE A 191 24.93 -12.01 7.82
N ILE A 192 24.56 -11.55 6.62
CA ILE A 192 24.82 -10.19 6.12
C ILE A 192 23.48 -9.45 6.03
N PRO A 193 23.16 -8.56 7.00
CA PRO A 193 21.87 -7.87 7.06
C PRO A 193 21.62 -6.92 5.89
N VAL A 194 20.35 -6.58 5.66
CA VAL A 194 19.95 -5.51 4.72
C VAL A 194 20.72 -4.22 5.04
N GLY A 195 21.24 -3.58 3.99
CA GLY A 195 21.97 -2.32 4.10
C GLY A 195 23.46 -2.47 4.43
N VAL A 196 23.93 -3.66 4.84
CA VAL A 196 25.35 -3.94 5.09
C VAL A 196 26.02 -4.47 3.83
N ARG A 197 27.22 -3.96 3.52
CA ARG A 197 28.02 -4.34 2.36
C ARG A 197 29.34 -4.98 2.79
N VAL A 198 29.52 -6.26 2.43
CA VAL A 198 30.73 -7.02 2.70
C VAL A 198 31.50 -7.28 1.42
N SER A 199 32.79 -6.94 1.41
CA SER A 199 33.72 -7.35 0.35
C SER A 199 34.44 -8.63 0.77
N TYR A 200 34.25 -9.73 0.03
CA TYR A 200 34.95 -10.98 0.27
C TYR A 200 36.35 -10.94 -0.35
N ASP A 201 37.36 -10.75 0.47
CA ASP A 201 38.75 -10.50 0.09
C ASP A 201 39.70 -11.61 0.56
N VAL A 202 39.20 -12.85 0.65
CA VAL A 202 39.93 -13.98 1.24
C VAL A 202 39.99 -15.16 0.27
N ASP A 203 41.15 -15.81 0.20
CA ASP A 203 41.33 -17.13 -0.41
C ASP A 203 41.29 -18.19 0.70
N SER A 204 40.08 -18.69 1.03
CA SER A 204 39.86 -19.59 2.16
C SER A 204 39.28 -20.94 1.73
N THR A 205 39.86 -22.01 2.27
CA THR A 205 39.31 -23.37 2.15
C THR A 205 38.57 -23.82 3.41
N VAL A 206 38.37 -22.92 4.39
CA VAL A 206 37.64 -23.22 5.62
C VAL A 206 36.15 -23.36 5.28
N PRO A 207 35.50 -24.50 5.57
CA PRO A 207 34.11 -24.72 5.20
C PRO A 207 33.18 -23.93 6.13
N LEU A 208 32.36 -23.05 5.55
CA LEU A 208 31.26 -22.38 6.24
C LEU A 208 30.00 -23.25 6.14
N PHE A 209 29.20 -23.25 7.21
CA PHE A 209 27.94 -23.99 7.17
C PHE A 209 26.90 -23.24 6.32
N THR A 210 26.64 -21.98 6.64
CA THR A 210 25.73 -21.16 5.82
C THR A 210 26.23 -19.75 5.64
N VAL A 211 25.92 -19.16 4.48
CA VAL A 211 26.08 -17.72 4.23
C VAL A 211 24.74 -17.19 3.71
N ARG A 212 24.05 -16.42 4.55
CA ARG A 212 22.83 -15.71 4.16
C ARG A 212 23.12 -14.24 3.89
N VAL A 213 22.70 -13.78 2.72
CA VAL A 213 22.89 -12.41 2.24
C VAL A 213 21.53 -11.74 2.07
N ASP A 214 21.22 -10.80 2.95
CA ASP A 214 20.08 -9.89 2.81
C ASP A 214 20.54 -8.50 2.33
N GLY A 215 21.79 -8.12 2.63
CA GLY A 215 22.46 -6.91 2.14
C GLY A 215 23.24 -7.14 0.84
N THR A 216 24.55 -6.87 0.87
CA THR A 216 25.44 -7.04 -0.28
C THR A 216 26.67 -7.86 0.07
N LEU A 217 26.99 -8.85 -0.76
CA LEU A 217 28.25 -9.59 -0.74
C LEU A 217 28.94 -9.44 -2.09
N SER A 218 30.17 -8.94 -2.11
CA SER A 218 30.94 -8.74 -3.35
C SER A 218 32.31 -9.36 -3.24
N PHE A 219 32.65 -10.32 -4.11
CA PHE A 219 33.97 -10.92 -4.15
C PHE A 219 34.98 -9.94 -4.74
N ALA A 220 36.13 -9.77 -4.08
CA ALA A 220 37.21 -8.93 -4.56
C ALA A 220 37.69 -9.41 -5.93
N THR A 221 37.93 -8.48 -6.86
CA THR A 221 38.25 -8.79 -8.27
C THR A 221 39.73 -8.58 -8.60
N ASP A 222 40.48 -7.99 -7.67
CA ASP A 222 41.91 -7.69 -7.77
C ASP A 222 42.80 -8.76 -7.13
N ILE A 223 42.20 -9.78 -6.50
CA ILE A 223 42.89 -10.91 -5.88
C ILE A 223 42.14 -12.23 -6.14
N ASN A 224 42.81 -13.35 -5.91
CA ASN A 224 42.14 -14.65 -5.87
C ASN A 224 41.26 -14.74 -4.62
N THR A 225 40.06 -15.26 -4.80
CA THR A 225 39.12 -15.51 -3.70
C THR A 225 38.56 -16.93 -3.83
N THR A 226 38.48 -17.64 -2.71
CA THR A 226 37.85 -18.96 -2.61
C THR A 226 36.96 -18.96 -1.38
N MET A 227 35.71 -19.38 -1.54
CA MET A 227 34.78 -19.62 -0.44
C MET A 227 34.27 -21.06 -0.54
N VAL A 228 34.46 -21.84 0.51
CA VAL A 228 33.83 -23.16 0.68
C VAL A 228 32.63 -22.97 1.60
N VAL A 229 31.43 -23.24 1.10
CA VAL A 229 30.18 -23.06 1.85
C VAL A 229 29.20 -24.17 1.49
N ASP A 230 28.55 -24.75 2.50
CA ASP A 230 27.54 -25.79 2.25
C ASP A 230 26.28 -25.20 1.62
N THR A 231 25.83 -24.04 2.11
CA THR A 231 24.65 -23.36 1.57
C THR A 231 24.83 -21.85 1.57
N LEU A 232 24.71 -21.24 0.39
CA LEU A 232 24.66 -19.79 0.21
C LEU A 232 23.26 -19.37 -0.24
N VAL A 233 22.66 -18.41 0.46
CA VAL A 233 21.30 -17.94 0.22
C VAL A 233 21.28 -16.43 0.04
N THR A 234 20.53 -15.98 -0.95
CA THR A 234 20.25 -14.56 -1.25
C THR A 234 18.75 -14.30 -1.13
N THR A 235 18.37 -13.11 -0.67
CA THR A 235 16.98 -12.64 -0.72
C THR A 235 16.71 -11.83 -2.01
N PRO A 236 15.44 -11.64 -2.42
CA PRO A 236 15.11 -10.88 -3.63
C PRO A 236 15.66 -9.45 -3.69
N THR A 237 15.96 -8.85 -2.53
CA THR A 237 16.53 -7.49 -2.43
C THR A 237 18.04 -7.46 -2.22
N SER A 238 18.68 -8.61 -2.07
CA SER A 238 20.13 -8.71 -1.85
C SER A 238 20.93 -8.53 -3.15
N GLN A 239 22.19 -8.16 -3.02
CA GLN A 239 23.13 -8.10 -4.14
C GLN A 239 24.29 -9.06 -3.89
N LEU A 240 24.51 -9.98 -4.83
CA LEU A 240 25.65 -10.89 -4.82
C LEU A 240 26.46 -10.65 -6.09
N HIS A 241 27.70 -10.18 -5.94
CA HIS A 241 28.64 -9.98 -7.04
C HIS A 241 29.76 -11.01 -6.95
N ILE A 242 29.84 -11.92 -7.93
CA ILE A 242 30.89 -12.93 -8.03
C ILE A 242 31.59 -12.75 -9.37
N GLY A 243 32.87 -12.39 -9.34
CA GLY A 243 33.69 -12.17 -10.52
C GLY A 243 33.33 -10.89 -11.28
N THR A 244 34.34 -10.31 -11.92
CA THR A 244 34.19 -9.41 -13.07
C THR A 244 35.18 -9.84 -14.13
#